data_AF-A0AA35TZ41-F1
#
_entry.id   AF-A0AA35TZ41-F1
#
_cell.length_a   1.000
_cell.length_b   1.000
_cell.length_c   1.000
_cell.angle_alpha   90.00
_cell.angle_beta   90.00
_cell.angle_gamma   90.00
#
_symmetry.space_group_name_H-M   'P 1'
#
loop_
_entity.id
_entity.type
_entity.pdbx_description
1 polymer ?
#
loop_
_entity_poly.entity_id
_entity_poly.type
_entity_poly.pdbx_seq_one_letter_code
_entity_poly.pdbx_strand_id
1 'polypeptide(L)'
;MSGESPSDTSPSSQPEAPAARRVGSQQCHGHQSTYACHVHSADTQGLGIPHSVWPGGGHSSVAPYTPVTPQTLSGPSDLHSAPAYPAFSGYQVPHSMAPPPRPSPSFPPLPKLPTPDFWCTIAYFEMDTQVGEIFKVPSSLPSVTVDGYVDPSGGDRFCLGRLSNVHRTEASDRARLHIGKGVILDEKNEGEVWIKCMSEHSIFVQSNFLDYQSGRAPGDAVHKIYPKAFIKVFDLHQCYSEMQKQTAEACAAVAAQTAAVRGNMAGGNIRIEPNMAKGIGVDDLRRLCILRLSFVKGWGPDYRRQSIKETPCWVEITLHRALQLLDNVLHNLPSETQLQEVGEVSQYP
;
A
#
# COMPACT_ATOMS: atom_id res chain seq x y z
N MET A 1 -64.81 41.13 27.83
CA MET A 1 -63.90 40.18 27.15
C MET A 1 -64.64 39.70 25.91
N SER A 2 -64.62 40.52 24.85
CA SER A 2 -63.86 40.31 23.60
C SER A 2 -64.46 39.13 22.82
N GLY A 3 -65.09 39.23 21.65
CA GLY A 3 -65.08 40.23 20.59
C GLY A 3 -65.14 39.42 19.29
N GLU A 4 -66.32 39.33 18.66
CA GLU A 4 -66.52 38.71 17.34
C GLU A 4 -66.27 39.74 16.23
N SER A 5 -65.49 39.35 15.22
CA SER A 5 -65.40 39.98 13.90
C SER A 5 -65.18 38.90 12.84
N PRO A 6 -65.56 39.14 11.57
CA PRO A 6 -66.04 38.10 10.67
C PRO A 6 -65.06 37.69 9.56
N SER A 7 -65.51 36.65 8.85
CA SER A 7 -65.04 36.04 7.60
C SER A 7 -64.62 36.99 6.48
N ASP A 8 -63.56 36.58 5.76
CA ASP A 8 -63.25 37.08 4.42
C ASP A 8 -63.00 35.90 3.45
N THR A 9 -63.16 36.19 2.17
CA THR A 9 -63.75 35.30 1.15
C THR A 9 -62.77 35.04 0.00
N SER A 10 -62.77 33.80 -0.50
CA SER A 10 -62.46 33.39 -1.90
C SER A 10 -60.99 33.37 -2.39
N PRO A 11 -60.68 32.84 -3.60
CA PRO A 11 -60.70 31.42 -3.96
C PRO A 11 -59.39 30.98 -4.69
N SER A 12 -59.09 29.68 -4.80
CA SER A 12 -58.18 29.24 -5.86
C SER A 12 -58.47 27.82 -6.37
N SER A 13 -58.45 27.75 -7.68
CA SER A 13 -58.99 26.75 -8.58
C SER A 13 -57.98 25.64 -8.86
N GLN A 14 -58.47 24.41 -9.02
CA GLN A 14 -57.79 23.43 -9.89
C GLN A 14 -57.91 23.88 -11.37
N PRO A 15 -57.00 23.47 -12.26
CA PRO A 15 -57.34 22.29 -13.08
C PRO A 15 -56.17 21.38 -13.51
N GLU A 16 -56.56 20.13 -13.76
CA GLU A 16 -56.14 19.11 -14.75
C GLU A 16 -54.77 19.10 -15.45
N ALA A 17 -54.30 17.86 -15.62
CA ALA A 17 -53.20 17.41 -16.49
C ALA A 17 -53.53 17.50 -17.99
N PRO A 18 -52.50 17.37 -18.85
CA PRO A 18 -52.70 16.71 -20.13
C PRO A 18 -51.64 15.65 -20.48
N ALA A 19 -52.07 14.74 -21.35
CA ALA A 19 -51.43 13.50 -21.75
C ALA A 19 -50.35 13.63 -22.85
N ALA A 20 -49.53 12.57 -22.89
CA ALA A 20 -48.68 12.00 -23.94
C ALA A 20 -48.52 12.70 -25.31
N ARG A 21 -47.26 12.76 -25.77
CA ARG A 21 -46.91 12.71 -27.19
C ARG A 21 -45.63 11.88 -27.43
N ARG A 22 -45.77 10.84 -28.25
CA ARG A 22 -44.68 10.07 -28.89
C ARG A 22 -44.11 10.86 -30.07
N VAL A 23 -42.78 10.90 -30.17
CA VAL A 23 -41.94 11.01 -31.39
C VAL A 23 -40.58 10.46 -30.94
N GLY A 24 -39.79 9.64 -31.63
CA GLY A 24 -39.70 9.16 -33.01
C GLY A 24 -38.25 8.69 -33.16
N SER A 25 -38.07 7.47 -33.65
CA SER A 25 -36.81 6.75 -33.83
C SER A 25 -35.82 7.43 -34.78
N GLN A 26 -34.53 7.42 -34.45
CA GLN A 26 -33.44 7.48 -35.43
C GLN A 26 -32.27 6.59 -34.97
N GLN A 27 -31.72 5.86 -35.94
CA GLN A 27 -30.87 4.68 -35.86
C GLN A 27 -29.64 4.96 -36.72
N CYS A 28 -28.40 4.83 -36.20
CA CYS A 28 -27.14 4.74 -36.96
C CYS A 28 -26.11 3.97 -36.09
N HIS A 29 -25.85 2.68 -36.36
CA HIS A 29 -24.59 2.12 -36.94
C HIS A 29 -23.33 2.34 -36.09
N GLY A 30 -22.83 1.32 -35.39
CA GLY A 30 -21.70 0.45 -35.80
C GLY A 30 -20.50 0.76 -34.87
N HIS A 31 -19.72 -0.15 -34.29
CA HIS A 31 -19.16 -1.44 -34.70
C HIS A 31 -19.07 -2.37 -33.48
N GLN A 32 -19.45 -3.64 -33.66
CA GLN A 32 -18.84 -4.74 -32.92
C GLN A 32 -17.44 -4.97 -33.49
N SER A 33 -16.44 -5.12 -32.62
CA SER A 33 -15.16 -5.70 -33.02
C SER A 33 -14.73 -6.70 -31.96
N THR A 34 -15.11 -7.94 -32.22
CA THR A 34 -14.46 -9.15 -31.73
C THR A 34 -13.04 -9.22 -32.28
N TYR A 35 -12.05 -9.39 -31.41
CA TYR A 35 -10.78 -10.01 -31.81
C TYR A 35 -10.40 -11.07 -30.79
N ALA A 36 -10.61 -12.32 -31.21
CA ALA A 36 -9.79 -13.45 -30.83
C ALA A 36 -8.50 -13.41 -31.68
N CYS A 37 -7.38 -13.86 -31.12
CA CYS A 37 -6.24 -14.30 -31.91
C CYS A 37 -5.69 -15.63 -31.36
N HIS A 38 -5.83 -16.66 -32.18
CA HIS A 38 -5.15 -17.95 -32.06
C HIS A 38 -3.77 -17.88 -32.73
N VAL A 39 -2.77 -18.36 -31.99
CA VAL A 39 -1.64 -19.27 -32.29
C VAL A 39 -1.21 -19.54 -33.76
N HIS A 40 0.11 -19.40 -34.01
CA HIS A 40 1.02 -20.33 -34.72
C HIS A 40 2.45 -20.00 -34.25
N SER A 41 3.15 -20.87 -33.50
CA SER A 41 3.89 -22.10 -33.86
C SER A 41 5.36 -21.85 -34.23
N ALA A 42 6.25 -22.44 -33.42
CA ALA A 42 7.48 -23.06 -33.87
C ALA A 42 7.80 -24.26 -32.95
N ASP A 43 7.63 -25.45 -33.49
CA ASP A 43 8.10 -26.72 -32.97
C ASP A 43 9.63 -26.74 -32.85
N THR A 44 10.17 -27.48 -31.88
CA THR A 44 11.15 -28.57 -32.10
C THR A 44 11.26 -29.44 -30.83
N GLN A 45 10.72 -30.66 -30.91
CA GLN A 45 11.23 -31.97 -30.42
C GLN A 45 11.95 -31.96 -29.04
N GLY A 46 11.45 -32.56 -27.97
CA GLY A 46 10.94 -33.93 -27.85
C GLY A 46 12.04 -34.83 -27.28
N LEU A 47 11.84 -35.40 -26.08
CA LEU A 47 12.24 -36.76 -25.67
C LEU A 47 12.02 -36.99 -24.15
N GLY A 48 11.20 -37.99 -23.84
CA GLY A 48 11.55 -39.02 -22.84
C GLY A 48 11.20 -38.79 -21.36
N ILE A 49 10.05 -39.31 -20.94
CA ILE A 49 9.81 -39.81 -19.56
C ILE A 49 10.77 -41.00 -19.30
N PRO A 50 11.13 -41.33 -18.05
CA PRO A 50 10.34 -42.36 -17.38
C PRO A 50 10.08 -42.13 -15.88
N HIS A 51 9.00 -42.75 -15.45
CA HIS A 51 8.55 -42.95 -14.08
C HIS A 51 9.60 -43.60 -13.18
N SER A 52 9.60 -43.23 -11.89
CA SER A 52 10.15 -44.06 -10.81
C SER A 52 9.14 -44.15 -9.66
N VAL A 53 8.55 -45.35 -9.56
CA VAL A 53 7.76 -45.88 -8.44
C VAL A 53 8.71 -46.25 -7.31
N TRP A 54 8.44 -45.81 -6.06
CA TRP A 54 8.95 -46.44 -4.83
C TRP A 54 7.85 -46.51 -3.75
N PRO A 55 7.89 -47.50 -2.85
CA PRO A 55 6.70 -48.08 -2.21
C PRO A 55 6.57 -47.82 -0.69
N GLY A 56 5.37 -48.07 -0.13
CA GLY A 56 5.06 -48.46 1.26
C GLY A 56 5.41 -47.46 2.38
N GLY A 57 4.52 -47.03 3.29
CA GLY A 57 3.62 -47.82 4.13
C GLY A 57 4.30 -48.12 5.48
N GLY A 58 3.89 -47.50 6.59
CA GLY A 58 4.46 -47.86 7.91
C GLY A 58 4.34 -46.87 9.09
N HIS A 59 3.15 -46.72 9.67
CA HIS A 59 2.80 -46.60 11.10
C HIS A 59 3.67 -45.81 12.13
N SER A 60 2.97 -44.91 12.84
CA SER A 60 2.99 -44.61 14.29
C SER A 60 4.28 -44.68 15.10
N SER A 61 4.67 -43.55 15.72
CA SER A 61 4.87 -43.55 17.18
C SER A 61 4.76 -42.13 17.78
N VAL A 62 3.81 -41.99 18.68
CA VAL A 62 3.62 -40.90 19.64
C VAL A 62 4.51 -41.18 20.85
N ALA A 63 5.17 -40.16 21.40
CA ALA A 63 5.71 -40.18 22.78
C ALA A 63 6.03 -38.74 23.25
N PRO A 64 6.04 -38.46 24.56
CA PRO A 64 5.01 -37.58 25.13
C PRO A 64 5.56 -36.39 25.94
N TYR A 65 4.68 -35.43 26.20
CA TYR A 65 4.75 -34.48 27.30
C TYR A 65 4.39 -35.15 28.62
N THR A 66 5.10 -34.85 29.72
CA THR A 66 4.53 -34.82 31.07
C THR A 66 5.25 -33.84 32.01
N PRO A 67 4.56 -33.33 33.07
CA PRO A 67 4.85 -32.06 33.75
C PRO A 67 5.02 -32.15 35.30
N VAL A 68 5.08 -30.97 35.97
CA VAL A 68 4.65 -30.62 37.36
C VAL A 68 5.68 -30.63 38.54
N THR A 69 6.02 -29.39 38.97
CA THR A 69 6.08 -28.72 40.33
C THR A 69 5.82 -29.48 41.67
N PRO A 70 5.83 -28.81 42.87
CA PRO A 70 6.73 -27.84 43.52
C PRO A 70 7.02 -28.16 45.02
N GLN A 71 8.01 -27.56 45.71
CA GLN A 71 7.96 -27.39 47.19
C GLN A 71 8.63 -26.09 47.69
N THR A 72 7.94 -25.48 48.65
CA THR A 72 8.11 -24.24 49.41
C THR A 72 9.22 -24.28 50.47
N LEU A 73 9.76 -23.12 50.91
CA LEU A 73 9.71 -22.61 52.30
C LEU A 73 10.50 -21.28 52.51
N SER A 74 9.80 -20.29 53.08
CA SER A 74 10.20 -19.27 54.09
C SER A 74 11.51 -18.44 53.99
N GLY A 75 11.37 -17.10 54.10
CA GLY A 75 12.43 -16.14 54.47
C GLY A 75 12.86 -16.24 55.96
N PRO A 76 13.75 -15.37 56.49
CA PRO A 76 13.58 -13.90 56.49
C PRO A 76 14.87 -13.05 56.31
N SER A 77 14.67 -11.74 56.42
CA SER A 77 15.54 -10.55 56.45
C SER A 77 16.90 -10.69 57.15
N ASP A 78 17.94 -9.95 56.67
CA ASP A 78 18.62 -8.92 57.46
C ASP A 78 19.73 -8.16 56.70
N LEU A 79 19.89 -6.90 57.10
CA LEU A 79 20.85 -5.90 56.65
C LEU A 79 22.29 -6.18 57.14
N HIS A 80 23.22 -5.47 56.48
CA HIS A 80 24.55 -5.01 56.91
C HIS A 80 25.83 -5.69 56.37
N SER A 81 26.63 -4.81 55.79
CA SER A 81 28.10 -4.69 55.87
C SER A 81 28.98 -5.55 54.96
N ALA A 82 29.69 -4.82 54.11
CA ALA A 82 30.84 -5.25 53.33
C ALA A 82 32.02 -5.71 54.20
N PRO A 83 32.93 -6.51 53.62
CA PRO A 83 34.34 -6.41 53.93
C PRO A 83 35.15 -6.02 52.68
N ALA A 84 36.08 -5.10 52.88
CA ALA A 84 37.10 -4.72 51.94
C ALA A 84 38.10 -5.86 51.70
N TYR A 85 38.54 -6.02 50.45
CA TYR A 85 39.71 -6.80 50.08
C TYR A 85 40.68 -5.97 49.23
N PRO A 86 41.99 -6.21 49.35
CA PRO A 86 43.03 -5.27 49.01
C PRO A 86 43.37 -5.24 47.52
N ALA A 87 43.94 -4.12 47.10
CA ALA A 87 44.49 -3.89 45.77
C ALA A 87 45.57 -4.94 45.41
N PHE A 88 45.39 -5.60 44.26
CA PHE A 88 46.49 -6.27 43.57
C PHE A 88 46.55 -5.75 42.13
N SER A 89 47.72 -5.18 41.83
CA SER A 89 48.09 -4.63 40.52
C SER A 89 48.44 -5.77 39.57
N GLY A 90 48.07 -5.60 38.30
CA GLY A 90 48.85 -6.09 37.17
C GLY A 90 48.42 -7.40 36.53
N TYR A 91 47.36 -7.36 35.71
CA TYR A 91 47.30 -8.10 34.44
C TYR A 91 46.47 -7.29 33.42
N GLN A 92 47.13 -6.75 32.40
CA GLN A 92 46.48 -6.11 31.25
C GLN A 92 45.85 -7.19 30.36
N VAL A 93 44.53 -7.16 30.24
CA VAL A 93 43.79 -7.96 29.26
C VAL A 93 43.84 -7.22 27.91
N PRO A 94 44.32 -7.83 26.82
CA PRO A 94 44.33 -7.18 25.51
C PRO A 94 42.88 -6.91 25.08
N HIS A 95 42.58 -5.64 24.78
CA HIS A 95 41.27 -5.24 24.26
C HIS A 95 41.01 -5.94 22.92
N SER A 96 40.03 -6.85 22.92
CA SER A 96 39.41 -7.37 21.71
C SER A 96 38.86 -6.19 20.92
N MET A 97 39.45 -5.90 19.76
CA MET A 97 38.93 -4.89 18.84
C MET A 97 37.53 -5.30 18.39
N ALA A 98 36.53 -4.50 18.75
CA ALA A 98 35.21 -4.62 18.17
C ALA A 98 35.34 -4.41 16.64
N PRO A 99 34.65 -5.20 15.81
CA PRO A 99 34.62 -4.94 14.37
C PRO A 99 34.09 -3.51 14.12
N PRO A 100 34.63 -2.80 13.12
CA PRO A 100 34.19 -1.44 12.82
C PRO A 100 32.68 -1.41 12.59
N PRO A 101 31.98 -0.35 13.02
CA PRO A 101 30.55 -0.20 12.73
C PRO A 101 30.37 -0.29 11.22
N ARG A 102 29.52 -1.22 10.78
CA ARG A 102 29.07 -1.33 9.40
C ARG A 102 28.62 0.07 8.95
N PRO A 103 29.04 0.59 7.79
CA PRO A 103 28.51 1.85 7.30
C PRO A 103 26.99 1.70 7.22
N SER A 104 26.28 2.56 7.95
CA SER A 104 24.83 2.70 7.80
C SER A 104 24.54 2.96 6.33
N PRO A 105 23.47 2.38 5.75
CA PRO A 105 23.10 2.68 4.37
C PRO A 105 22.93 4.21 4.27
N SER A 106 23.81 4.84 3.50
CA SER A 106 23.78 6.27 3.27
C SER A 106 22.64 6.56 2.30
N PHE A 107 21.45 6.80 2.83
CA PHE A 107 20.33 7.25 2.01
C PHE A 107 20.62 8.66 1.47
N PRO A 108 20.20 8.97 0.23
CA PRO A 108 20.30 10.32 -0.28
C PRO A 108 19.53 11.28 0.65
N PRO A 109 20.05 12.50 0.87
CA PRO A 109 19.34 13.50 1.66
C PRO A 109 18.01 13.83 0.99
N LEU A 110 16.94 13.86 1.78
CA LEU A 110 15.61 14.22 1.27
C LEU A 110 15.56 15.70 0.89
N PRO A 111 14.90 16.05 -0.23
CA PRO A 111 14.59 17.42 -0.57
C PRO A 111 13.87 18.15 0.58
N LYS A 112 14.31 19.39 0.88
CA LYS A 112 13.68 20.26 1.87
C LYS A 112 12.42 20.90 1.28
N LEU A 113 11.35 20.12 1.18
CA LEU A 113 10.03 20.60 0.75
C LEU A 113 9.16 20.99 1.96
N PRO A 114 8.22 21.94 1.82
CA PRO A 114 7.30 22.29 2.90
C PRO A 114 6.49 21.06 3.34
N THR A 115 6.24 20.96 4.65
CA THR A 115 5.38 19.91 5.21
C THR A 115 3.98 20.02 4.61
N PRO A 116 3.35 18.91 4.19
CA PRO A 116 1.99 18.97 3.67
C PRO A 116 0.99 19.32 4.78
N ASP A 117 -0.16 19.89 4.42
CA ASP A 117 -1.23 20.19 5.39
C ASP A 117 -1.82 18.91 6.02
N PHE A 118 -1.86 17.85 5.21
CA PHE A 118 -2.31 16.52 5.60
C PHE A 118 -1.19 15.53 5.28
N TRP A 119 -0.82 14.68 6.24
CA TRP A 119 0.26 13.71 6.02
C TRP A 119 -0.23 12.49 5.22
N CYS A 120 -1.52 12.13 5.37
CA CYS A 120 -2.16 11.13 4.52
C CYS A 120 -3.65 11.39 4.25
N THR A 121 -4.15 10.67 3.26
CA THR A 121 -5.58 10.52 2.98
C THR A 121 -5.97 9.05 2.94
N ILE A 122 -7.16 8.74 3.41
CA ILE A 122 -7.67 7.38 3.56
C ILE A 122 -9.00 7.27 2.79
N ALA A 123 -9.03 6.42 1.77
CA ALA A 123 -10.23 6.08 1.02
C ALA A 123 -10.71 4.69 1.42
N TYR A 124 -11.98 4.55 1.79
CA TYR A 124 -12.58 3.28 2.17
C TYR A 124 -13.34 2.66 0.99
N PHE A 125 -13.21 1.34 0.85
CA PHE A 125 -13.81 0.56 -0.22
C PHE A 125 -14.53 -0.66 0.33
N GLU A 126 -15.64 -1.00 -0.31
CA GLU A 126 -16.30 -2.29 -0.18
C GLU A 126 -16.29 -2.93 -1.57
N MET A 127 -15.61 -4.07 -1.72
CA MET A 127 -15.31 -4.65 -3.03
C MET A 127 -14.51 -3.63 -3.88
N ASP A 128 -14.98 -3.32 -5.09
CA ASP A 128 -14.37 -2.36 -6.01
C ASP A 128 -14.98 -0.95 -5.91
N THR A 129 -15.95 -0.75 -5.02
CA THR A 129 -16.70 0.50 -4.87
C THR A 129 -16.17 1.32 -3.71
N GLN A 130 -15.81 2.58 -3.95
CA GLN A 130 -15.47 3.52 -2.88
C GLN A 130 -16.74 3.87 -2.09
N VAL A 131 -16.65 3.82 -0.76
CA VAL A 131 -17.76 4.07 0.16
C VAL A 131 -17.43 5.24 1.06
N GLY A 132 -18.26 6.28 1.00
CA GLY A 132 -18.06 7.51 1.77
C GLY A 132 -17.02 8.46 1.18
N GLU A 133 -16.77 9.54 1.90
CA GLU A 133 -15.79 10.57 1.53
C GLU A 133 -14.37 10.15 1.90
N ILE A 134 -13.38 10.74 1.22
CA ILE A 134 -11.97 10.55 1.56
C ILE A 134 -11.68 11.24 2.89
N PHE A 135 -11.18 10.48 3.86
CA PHE A 135 -10.77 11.01 5.15
C PHE A 135 -9.37 11.62 5.04
N LYS A 136 -9.21 12.89 5.41
CA LYS A 136 -7.91 13.58 5.37
C LYS A 136 -7.37 13.73 6.79
N VAL A 137 -6.12 13.34 7.00
CA VAL A 137 -5.49 13.36 8.33
C VAL A 137 -4.52 14.54 8.41
N PRO A 138 -4.81 15.59 9.21
CA PRO A 138 -3.94 16.74 9.36
C PRO A 138 -2.56 16.36 9.86
N SER A 139 -1.51 17.03 9.39
CA SER A 139 -0.13 16.82 9.86
C SER A 139 0.10 17.20 11.32
N SER A 140 -0.84 17.92 11.94
CA SER A 140 -0.85 18.16 13.39
C SER A 140 -1.24 16.93 14.22
N LEU A 141 -1.82 15.89 13.58
CA LEU A 141 -2.25 14.64 14.21
C LEU A 141 -1.38 13.49 13.69
N PRO A 142 -0.33 13.10 14.45
CA PRO A 142 0.60 12.06 14.01
C PRO A 142 -0.01 10.65 14.05
N SER A 143 -1.19 10.50 14.66
CA SER A 143 -1.87 9.22 14.82
C SER A 143 -3.31 9.33 14.35
N VAL A 144 -3.80 8.32 13.63
CA VAL A 144 -5.19 8.19 13.23
C VAL A 144 -5.69 6.78 13.46
N THR A 145 -6.88 6.66 14.04
CA THR A 145 -7.57 5.38 14.23
C THR A 145 -8.58 5.15 13.12
N VAL A 146 -8.54 4.00 12.45
CA VAL A 146 -9.55 3.56 11.48
C VAL A 146 -10.26 2.33 12.04
N ASP A 147 -11.55 2.45 12.35
CA ASP A 147 -12.28 1.41 13.09
C ASP A 147 -13.70 1.16 12.58
N GLY A 148 -14.35 0.13 13.12
CA GLY A 148 -15.71 -0.29 12.75
C GLY A 148 -16.82 0.38 13.56
N TYR A 149 -16.52 1.39 14.37
CA TYR A 149 -17.52 2.06 15.22
C TYR A 149 -18.27 3.18 14.46
N VAL A 150 -19.06 3.98 15.18
CA VAL A 150 -20.05 4.91 14.63
C VAL A 150 -19.93 6.33 15.22
N ASP A 151 -18.73 6.78 15.57
CA ASP A 151 -18.49 8.14 16.07
C ASP A 151 -18.24 9.12 14.90
N PRO A 152 -19.01 10.24 14.77
CA PRO A 152 -18.86 11.17 13.64
C PRO A 152 -17.82 12.26 13.89
N SER A 153 -17.15 12.28 15.05
CA SER A 153 -16.35 13.41 15.51
C SER A 153 -15.19 13.81 14.60
N GLY A 154 -14.74 12.92 13.69
CA GLY A 154 -13.67 13.21 12.74
C GLY A 154 -12.33 13.49 13.42
N GLY A 155 -11.38 14.09 12.68
CA GLY A 155 -10.06 14.46 13.22
C GLY A 155 -9.07 13.31 13.22
N ASP A 156 -8.82 12.71 14.40
CA ASP A 156 -7.88 11.59 14.61
C ASP A 156 -8.55 10.22 14.50
N ARG A 157 -9.85 10.17 14.15
CA ARG A 157 -10.61 8.92 14.12
C ARG A 157 -11.57 8.84 12.94
N PHE A 158 -11.38 7.80 12.12
CA PHE A 158 -12.21 7.46 10.97
C PHE A 158 -13.06 6.22 11.26
N CYS A 159 -14.34 6.44 11.57
CA CYS A 159 -15.31 5.40 11.89
C CYS A 159 -16.05 4.89 10.64
N LEU A 160 -15.75 3.67 10.22
CA LEU A 160 -16.32 3.05 9.02
C LEU A 160 -17.75 2.57 9.24
N GLY A 161 -18.15 2.27 10.49
CA GLY A 161 -19.42 1.64 10.84
C GLY A 161 -20.65 2.42 10.41
N ARG A 162 -20.56 3.75 10.34
CA ARG A 162 -21.67 4.63 9.93
C ARG A 162 -21.82 4.84 8.42
N LEU A 163 -20.83 4.45 7.63
CA LEU A 163 -20.88 4.70 6.19
C LEU A 163 -21.96 3.83 5.55
N SER A 164 -22.79 4.43 4.71
CA SER A 164 -23.84 3.74 3.95
C SER A 164 -23.33 3.37 2.56
N ASN A 165 -23.75 2.20 2.07
CA ASN A 165 -23.48 1.75 0.71
C ASN A 165 -24.70 0.99 0.19
N VAL A 166 -25.31 1.47 -0.89
CA VAL A 166 -26.49 0.81 -1.51
C VAL A 166 -26.13 -0.50 -2.19
N HIS A 167 -24.86 -0.69 -2.55
CA HIS A 167 -24.32 -1.90 -3.15
C HIS A 167 -23.67 -2.81 -2.11
N ARG A 168 -23.95 -2.61 -0.81
CA ARG A 168 -23.37 -3.44 0.24
C ARG A 168 -23.85 -4.88 0.10
N THR A 169 -22.88 -5.79 0.06
CA THR A 169 -23.15 -7.24 0.01
C THR A 169 -23.18 -7.84 1.41
N GLU A 170 -23.81 -9.00 1.56
CA GLU A 170 -23.82 -9.76 2.82
C GLU A 170 -22.39 -10.12 3.29
N ALA A 171 -21.46 -10.33 2.35
CA ALA A 171 -20.07 -10.57 2.68
C ALA A 171 -19.39 -9.33 3.28
N SER A 172 -19.69 -8.13 2.75
CA SER A 172 -19.23 -6.85 3.30
C SER A 172 -19.83 -6.57 4.67
N ASP A 173 -21.14 -6.76 4.86
CA ASP A 173 -21.78 -6.63 6.18
C ASP A 173 -21.14 -7.54 7.23
N ARG A 174 -20.97 -8.84 6.91
CA ARG A 174 -20.34 -9.78 7.82
C ARG A 174 -18.89 -9.44 8.13
N ALA A 175 -18.12 -8.95 7.16
CA ALA A 175 -16.74 -8.55 7.39
C ALA A 175 -16.65 -7.29 8.27
N ARG A 176 -17.55 -6.32 8.06
CA ARG A 176 -17.60 -5.06 8.85
C ARG A 176 -17.81 -5.32 10.34
N LEU A 177 -18.60 -6.33 10.71
CA LEU A 177 -18.78 -6.75 12.10
C LEU A 177 -17.47 -7.12 12.81
N HIS A 178 -16.47 -7.59 12.06
CA HIS A 178 -15.19 -8.06 12.60
C HIS A 178 -14.07 -7.02 12.54
N ILE A 179 -14.31 -5.82 11.98
CA ILE A 179 -13.34 -4.72 12.00
C ILE A 179 -13.08 -4.33 13.47
N GLY A 180 -14.13 -4.14 14.25
CA GLY A 180 -14.04 -3.81 15.68
C GLY A 180 -13.20 -2.55 15.92
N LYS A 181 -12.19 -2.64 16.79
CA LYS A 181 -11.24 -1.56 17.08
C LYS A 181 -10.31 -1.20 15.91
N GLY A 182 -10.33 -1.98 14.82
CA GLY A 182 -9.62 -1.68 13.58
C GLY A 182 -8.11 -1.53 13.75
N VAL A 183 -7.55 -0.43 13.24
CA VAL A 183 -6.11 -0.16 13.21
C VAL A 183 -5.79 1.27 13.61
N ILE A 184 -4.57 1.47 14.10
CA ILE A 184 -3.99 2.81 14.31
C ILE A 184 -2.83 2.95 13.33
N LEU A 185 -2.81 4.06 12.60
CA LEU A 185 -1.70 4.48 11.74
C LEU A 185 -0.94 5.58 12.47
N ASP A 186 0.36 5.36 12.72
CA ASP A 186 1.24 6.36 13.33
C ASP A 186 2.28 6.83 12.31
N GLU A 187 2.31 8.14 12.06
CA GLU A 187 3.44 8.82 11.43
C GLU A 187 4.53 9.10 12.47
N LYS A 188 5.76 8.65 12.20
CA LYS A 188 6.94 8.86 13.04
C LYS A 188 8.11 9.36 12.20
N ASN A 189 9.07 10.01 12.86
CA ASN A 189 10.37 10.36 12.28
C ASN A 189 10.28 11.05 10.90
N GLU A 190 9.32 11.96 10.73
CA GLU A 190 9.08 12.72 9.49
C GLU A 190 8.93 11.84 8.24
N GLY A 191 8.02 10.85 8.29
CA GLY A 191 7.57 10.11 7.12
C GLY A 191 7.69 8.59 7.21
N GLU A 192 8.07 8.02 8.36
CA GLU A 192 7.85 6.59 8.61
C GLU A 192 6.39 6.35 9.00
N VAL A 193 5.77 5.29 8.46
CA VAL A 193 4.41 4.91 8.85
C VAL A 193 4.42 3.56 9.52
N TRP A 194 3.78 3.50 10.68
CA TRP A 194 3.61 2.29 11.48
C TRP A 194 2.14 1.93 11.58
N ILE A 195 1.85 0.63 11.57
CA ILE A 195 0.49 0.10 11.74
C ILE A 195 0.44 -0.69 13.04
N LYS A 196 -0.53 -0.33 13.90
CA LYS A 196 -0.92 -1.12 15.06
C LYS A 196 -2.26 -1.80 14.80
N CYS A 197 -2.28 -3.13 14.84
CA CYS A 197 -3.52 -3.88 14.72
C CYS A 197 -4.25 -3.92 16.07
N MET A 198 -5.32 -3.13 16.21
CA MET A 198 -6.14 -3.08 17.42
C MET A 198 -7.32 -4.06 17.39
N SER A 199 -7.72 -4.47 16.18
CA SER A 199 -8.73 -5.50 15.91
C SER A 199 -8.34 -6.85 16.54
N GLU A 200 -9.36 -7.68 16.78
CA GLU A 200 -9.18 -9.09 17.17
C GLU A 200 -8.93 -10.00 15.95
N HIS A 201 -9.04 -9.45 14.74
CA HIS A 201 -8.77 -10.14 13.48
C HIS A 201 -7.49 -9.62 12.82
N SER A 202 -6.81 -10.49 12.07
CA SER A 202 -5.69 -10.07 11.24
C SER A 202 -6.12 -9.10 10.15
N ILE A 203 -5.19 -8.23 9.78
CA ILE A 203 -5.27 -7.35 8.60
C ILE A 203 -4.25 -7.84 7.57
N PHE A 204 -4.47 -7.46 6.32
CA PHE A 204 -3.64 -7.86 5.19
C PHE A 204 -3.19 -6.59 4.47
N VAL A 205 -1.87 -6.40 4.35
CA VAL A 205 -1.29 -5.13 3.90
C VAL A 205 -0.46 -5.34 2.63
N GLN A 206 -0.69 -4.48 1.65
CA GLN A 206 0.20 -4.26 0.51
C GLN A 206 1.15 -3.12 0.85
N SER A 207 2.44 -3.39 0.85
CA SER A 207 3.48 -2.39 1.06
C SER A 207 4.77 -2.79 0.37
N ASN A 208 5.26 -1.93 -0.53
CA ASN A 208 6.56 -2.13 -1.19
C ASN A 208 7.72 -2.14 -0.19
N PHE A 209 7.61 -1.41 0.92
CA PHE A 209 8.60 -1.45 2.00
C PHE A 209 8.69 -2.87 2.59
N LEU A 210 7.55 -3.48 2.92
CA LEU A 210 7.53 -4.83 3.47
C LEU A 210 7.95 -5.89 2.45
N ASP A 211 7.60 -5.70 1.17
CA ASP A 211 8.05 -6.57 0.07
C ASP A 211 9.58 -6.61 0.03
N TYR A 212 10.22 -5.43 0.02
CA TYR A 212 11.67 -5.32 0.07
C TYR A 212 12.27 -5.97 1.33
N GLN A 213 11.71 -5.70 2.51
CA GLN A 213 12.20 -6.28 3.78
C GLN A 213 12.11 -7.81 3.80
N SER A 214 11.15 -8.39 3.07
CA SER A 214 10.98 -9.83 2.93
C SER A 214 11.75 -10.44 1.75
N GLY A 215 12.49 -9.63 0.97
CA GLY A 215 13.22 -10.08 -0.22
C GLY A 215 12.30 -10.49 -1.38
N ARG A 216 11.09 -9.94 -1.45
CA ARG A 216 10.10 -10.20 -2.51
C ARG A 216 10.13 -9.09 -3.55
N ALA A 217 9.65 -9.43 -4.76
CA ALA A 217 9.47 -8.43 -5.81
C ALA A 217 8.40 -7.40 -5.40
N PRO A 218 8.51 -6.12 -5.81
CA PRO A 218 7.53 -5.09 -5.47
C PRO A 218 6.12 -5.47 -5.89
N GLY A 219 5.17 -5.40 -4.95
CA GLY A 219 3.75 -5.69 -5.18
C GLY A 219 3.38 -7.18 -5.28
N ASP A 220 4.34 -8.11 -5.14
CA ASP A 220 4.11 -9.55 -5.26
C ASP A 220 3.55 -10.18 -3.98
N ALA A 221 3.76 -9.55 -2.81
CA ALA A 221 3.38 -10.14 -1.53
C ALA A 221 2.25 -9.39 -0.83
N VAL A 222 1.53 -10.15 0.00
CA VAL A 222 0.50 -9.63 0.91
C VAL A 222 0.91 -9.99 2.33
N HIS A 223 1.12 -8.97 3.15
CA HIS A 223 1.66 -9.13 4.50
C HIS A 223 0.52 -9.26 5.51
N LYS A 224 0.41 -10.43 6.12
CA LYS A 224 -0.58 -10.68 7.17
C LYS A 224 -0.06 -10.16 8.51
N ILE A 225 -0.71 -9.14 9.05
CA ILE A 225 -0.39 -8.57 10.36
C ILE A 225 -1.39 -9.11 11.38
N TYR A 226 -0.86 -9.73 12.44
CA TYR A 226 -1.64 -10.35 13.50
C TYR A 226 -2.21 -9.33 14.49
N PRO A 227 -3.31 -9.65 15.19
CA PRO A 227 -3.83 -8.84 16.29
C PRO A 227 -2.72 -8.42 17.26
N LYS A 228 -2.79 -7.17 17.72
CA LYS A 228 -1.84 -6.53 18.65
C LYS A 228 -0.42 -6.32 18.12
N ALA A 229 -0.10 -6.77 16.90
CA ALA A 229 1.17 -6.47 16.27
C ALA A 229 1.30 -4.97 15.98
N PHE A 230 2.53 -4.47 16.11
CA PHE A 230 2.91 -3.10 15.79
C PHE A 230 4.15 -3.15 14.90
N ILE A 231 4.01 -2.76 13.64
CA ILE A 231 5.03 -2.95 12.61
C ILE A 231 5.17 -1.72 11.73
N LYS A 232 6.42 -1.42 11.35
CA LYS A 232 6.74 -0.40 10.36
C LYS A 232 6.35 -0.90 8.97
N VAL A 233 5.53 -0.13 8.26
CA VAL A 233 5.03 -0.52 6.93
C VAL A 233 5.47 0.43 5.83
N PHE A 234 6.14 1.53 6.16
CA PHE A 234 6.63 2.49 5.18
C PHE A 234 7.83 3.25 5.72
N ASP A 235 8.77 3.56 4.82
CA ASP A 235 9.94 4.38 5.10
C ASP A 235 10.12 5.40 3.96
N LEU A 236 10.16 6.68 4.32
CA LEU A 236 10.23 7.76 3.33
C LEU A 236 11.56 7.78 2.58
N HIS A 237 12.68 7.51 3.25
CA HIS A 237 14.01 7.51 2.63
C HIS A 237 14.15 6.37 1.63
N GLN A 238 13.71 5.18 2.00
CA GLN A 238 13.70 4.04 1.10
C GLN A 238 12.78 4.30 -0.10
N CYS A 239 11.59 4.83 0.14
CA CYS A 239 10.65 5.15 -0.92
C CYS A 239 11.25 6.15 -1.92
N TYR A 240 11.90 7.22 -1.42
CA TYR A 240 12.56 8.20 -2.28
C TYR A 240 13.72 7.61 -3.09
N SER A 241 14.57 6.79 -2.46
CA SER A 241 15.66 6.10 -3.15
C SER A 241 15.14 5.20 -4.27
N GLU A 242 14.03 4.49 -4.03
CA GLU A 242 13.41 3.62 -5.02
C GLU A 242 12.76 4.42 -6.16
N MET A 243 12.11 5.55 -5.87
CA MET A 243 11.59 6.45 -6.90
C MET A 243 12.69 6.91 -7.86
N GLN A 244 13.83 7.36 -7.33
CA GLN A 244 14.97 7.80 -8.15
C GLN A 244 15.50 6.68 -9.04
N LYS A 245 15.64 5.47 -8.47
CA LYS A 245 16.12 4.30 -9.20
C LYS A 245 15.16 3.92 -10.34
N GLN A 246 13.88 3.75 -10.07
CA GLN A 246 12.89 3.39 -11.09
C GLN A 246 12.78 4.47 -12.18
N THR A 247 12.90 5.73 -11.80
CA THR A 247 12.93 6.84 -12.74
C THR A 247 14.15 6.77 -13.66
N ALA A 248 15.34 6.54 -13.12
CA ALA A 248 16.57 6.41 -13.90
C ALA A 248 16.52 5.20 -14.86
N GLU A 249 16.02 4.06 -14.39
CA GLU A 249 15.81 2.86 -15.22
C GLU A 249 14.82 3.12 -16.35
N ALA A 250 13.71 3.81 -16.08
CA ALA A 250 12.73 4.16 -17.09
C ALA A 250 13.30 5.16 -18.11
N CYS A 251 14.07 6.17 -17.68
CA CYS A 251 14.78 7.08 -18.59
C CYS A 251 15.76 6.33 -19.49
N ALA A 252 16.53 5.40 -18.94
CA ALA A 252 17.47 4.57 -19.71
C ALA A 252 16.73 3.68 -20.73
N ALA A 253 15.59 3.10 -20.35
CA ALA A 253 14.76 2.30 -21.25
C ALA A 253 14.20 3.14 -22.41
N VAL A 254 13.71 4.34 -22.15
CA VAL A 254 13.25 5.28 -23.19
C VAL A 254 14.41 5.67 -24.11
N ALA A 255 15.59 6.01 -23.56
CA ALA A 255 16.77 6.35 -24.35
C ALA A 255 17.20 5.19 -25.26
N ALA A 256 17.21 3.96 -24.76
CA ALA A 256 17.53 2.76 -25.53
C ALA A 256 16.52 2.52 -26.66
N GLN A 257 15.23 2.71 -26.40
CA GLN A 257 14.18 2.61 -27.42
C GLN A 257 14.35 3.67 -28.51
N THR A 258 14.58 4.93 -28.13
CA THR A 258 14.83 6.04 -29.07
C THR A 258 16.06 5.76 -29.94
N ALA A 259 17.16 5.25 -29.35
CA ALA A 259 18.36 4.88 -30.10
C ALA A 259 18.13 3.74 -31.09
N ALA A 260 17.38 2.70 -30.71
CA ALA A 260 17.04 1.59 -31.57
C ALA A 260 16.19 2.03 -32.79
N VAL A 261 15.22 2.93 -32.57
CA VAL A 261 14.42 3.51 -33.67
C VAL A 261 15.30 4.33 -34.61
N ARG A 262 16.26 5.11 -34.08
CA ARG A 262 17.19 5.93 -34.88
C ARG A 262 18.15 5.09 -35.73
N GLY A 263 18.67 3.99 -35.18
CA GLY A 263 19.57 3.07 -35.87
C GLY A 263 18.92 2.27 -37.01
N ASN A 264 17.58 2.18 -37.02
CA ASN A 264 16.83 1.48 -38.06
C ASN A 264 16.38 2.38 -39.23
N MET A 265 16.80 3.66 -39.26
CA MET A 265 16.30 4.68 -40.20
C MET A 265 17.40 5.38 -41.01
N ALA A 266 18.08 4.63 -41.88
CA ALA A 266 18.73 5.23 -43.04
C ALA A 266 17.67 5.48 -44.14
N GLY A 267 17.02 6.66 -44.16
CA GLY A 267 16.34 7.13 -45.39
C GLY A 267 15.03 7.90 -45.33
N GLY A 268 14.53 8.38 -44.18
CA GLY A 268 13.26 9.11 -44.14
C GLY A 268 13.17 10.16 -43.04
N ASN A 269 12.82 11.40 -43.43
CA ASN A 269 12.69 12.54 -42.54
C ASN A 269 11.42 12.40 -41.67
N ILE A 270 11.53 11.87 -40.46
CA ILE A 270 10.40 11.73 -39.52
C ILE A 270 10.64 12.59 -38.28
N ARG A 271 9.65 13.42 -37.96
CA ARG A 271 9.58 14.23 -36.74
C ARG A 271 9.25 13.33 -35.55
N ILE A 272 10.22 13.15 -34.65
CA ILE A 272 9.99 12.47 -33.36
C ILE A 272 9.03 13.35 -32.55
N GLU A 273 7.86 12.81 -32.17
CA GLU A 273 6.92 13.51 -31.30
C GLU A 273 7.48 13.50 -29.86
N PRO A 274 7.66 14.66 -29.21
CA PRO A 274 8.41 14.83 -27.95
C PRO A 274 7.65 14.35 -26.70
N ASN A 275 6.71 13.41 -26.86
CA ASN A 275 5.73 13.07 -25.82
C ASN A 275 5.94 11.68 -25.19
N MET A 276 7.02 10.97 -25.55
CA MET A 276 7.30 9.63 -25.00
C MET A 276 7.73 9.67 -23.52
N ALA A 277 8.28 10.81 -23.06
CA ALA A 277 8.64 11.03 -21.66
C ALA A 277 7.44 11.22 -20.71
N LYS A 278 6.24 11.57 -21.22
CA LYS A 278 5.04 11.75 -20.36
C LYS A 278 4.40 10.44 -19.90
N GLY A 279 4.88 9.30 -20.41
CA GLY A 279 4.42 7.96 -20.03
C GLY A 279 5.40 7.18 -19.15
N ILE A 280 6.46 7.84 -18.61
CA ILE A 280 7.44 7.19 -17.72
C ILE A 280 6.74 6.71 -16.46
N GLY A 281 6.27 5.46 -16.43
CA GLY A 281 5.92 4.68 -15.23
C GLY A 281 5.21 5.43 -14.08
N VAL A 282 4.49 6.52 -14.34
CA VAL A 282 4.07 7.46 -13.29
C VAL A 282 3.12 6.78 -12.31
N ASP A 283 2.26 5.91 -12.85
CA ASP A 283 1.37 5.08 -12.06
C ASP A 283 2.13 4.07 -11.18
N ASP A 284 3.25 3.54 -11.65
CA ASP A 284 4.09 2.60 -10.88
C ASP A 284 4.82 3.32 -9.75
N LEU A 285 5.39 4.50 -10.04
CA LEU A 285 6.00 5.36 -9.03
C LEU A 285 4.98 5.84 -8.00
N ARG A 286 3.77 6.20 -8.44
CA ARG A 286 2.67 6.59 -7.54
C ARG A 286 2.30 5.47 -6.59
N ARG A 287 2.36 4.19 -7.01
CA ARG A 287 2.10 3.05 -6.13
C ARG A 287 3.10 2.92 -4.99
N LEU A 288 4.32 3.45 -5.13
CA LEU A 288 5.28 3.52 -4.02
C LEU A 288 4.77 4.41 -2.87
N CYS A 289 3.91 5.39 -3.16
CA CYS A 289 3.36 6.34 -2.21
C CYS A 289 2.04 5.89 -1.57
N ILE A 290 1.57 4.68 -1.91
CA ILE A 290 0.24 4.19 -1.54
C ILE A 290 0.39 2.89 -0.74
N LEU A 291 -0.29 2.82 0.39
CA LEU A 291 -0.48 1.59 1.16
C LEU A 291 -1.91 1.11 0.95
N ARG A 292 -2.10 -0.21 0.87
CA ARG A 292 -3.44 -0.80 0.85
C ARG A 292 -3.59 -1.81 1.97
N LEU A 293 -4.73 -1.77 2.64
CA LEU A 293 -5.01 -2.62 3.79
C LEU A 293 -6.41 -3.20 3.68
N SER A 294 -6.54 -4.53 3.74
CA SER A 294 -7.82 -5.21 3.86
C SER A 294 -8.06 -5.69 5.28
N PHE A 295 -9.28 -5.52 5.77
CA PHE A 295 -9.69 -6.01 7.07
C PHE A 295 -10.21 -7.44 6.95
N VAL A 296 -9.85 -8.30 7.92
CA VAL A 296 -10.41 -9.66 8.12
C VAL A 296 -10.06 -10.67 7.04
N LYS A 297 -10.01 -10.29 5.76
CA LYS A 297 -9.86 -11.19 4.61
C LYS A 297 -8.63 -10.80 3.78
N GLY A 298 -7.77 -11.78 3.52
CA GLY A 298 -6.64 -11.65 2.61
C GLY A 298 -7.00 -11.89 1.14
N TRP A 299 -6.04 -11.56 0.29
CA TRP A 299 -6.04 -11.79 -1.16
C TRP A 299 -4.64 -12.23 -1.61
N GLY A 300 -4.53 -12.74 -2.84
CA GLY A 300 -3.31 -13.25 -3.44
C GLY A 300 -3.41 -14.74 -3.82
N PRO A 301 -2.33 -15.34 -4.34
CA PRO A 301 -2.33 -16.71 -4.86
C PRO A 301 -2.79 -17.77 -3.85
N ASP A 302 -2.49 -17.56 -2.57
CA ASP A 302 -2.85 -18.46 -1.47
C ASP A 302 -4.29 -18.26 -0.95
N TYR A 303 -5.03 -17.31 -1.53
CA TYR A 303 -6.37 -16.95 -1.12
C TYR A 303 -7.37 -17.19 -2.25
N ARG A 304 -8.65 -17.30 -1.87
CA ARG A 304 -9.75 -17.36 -2.84
C ARG A 304 -9.86 -16.10 -3.71
N ARG A 305 -9.35 -14.97 -3.21
CA ARG A 305 -9.42 -13.66 -3.85
C ARG A 305 -8.09 -13.35 -4.49
N GLN A 306 -8.08 -12.96 -5.75
CA GLN A 306 -6.83 -12.64 -6.45
C GLN A 306 -6.43 -11.18 -6.26
N SER A 307 -7.42 -10.28 -6.21
CA SER A 307 -7.21 -8.84 -5.99
C SER A 307 -7.77 -8.35 -4.67
N ILE A 308 -7.19 -7.27 -4.13
CA ILE A 308 -7.75 -6.57 -2.98
C ILE A 308 -9.16 -6.02 -3.28
N LYS A 309 -9.47 -5.71 -4.53
CA LYS A 309 -10.81 -5.25 -4.97
C LYS A 309 -11.90 -6.31 -4.82
N GLU A 310 -11.54 -7.57 -4.64
CA GLU A 310 -12.48 -8.66 -4.33
C GLU A 310 -12.69 -8.83 -2.81
N THR A 311 -11.98 -8.04 -2.00
CA THR A 311 -12.11 -8.10 -0.54
C THR A 311 -13.33 -7.30 -0.08
N PRO A 312 -14.04 -7.80 0.94
CA PRO A 312 -15.32 -7.24 1.35
C PRO A 312 -15.23 -5.81 1.89
N CYS A 313 -14.11 -5.45 2.51
CA CYS A 313 -13.84 -4.12 3.04
C CYS A 313 -12.33 -3.87 3.17
N TRP A 314 -11.85 -2.76 2.60
CA TRP A 314 -10.43 -2.38 2.61
C TRP A 314 -10.27 -0.86 2.52
N VAL A 315 -9.07 -0.38 2.80
CA VAL A 315 -8.70 1.04 2.70
C VAL A 315 -7.46 1.24 1.84
N GLU A 316 -7.44 2.33 1.11
CA GLU A 316 -6.27 2.87 0.41
C GLU A 316 -5.77 4.09 1.17
N ILE A 317 -4.49 4.09 1.53
CA ILE A 317 -3.84 5.17 2.28
C ILE A 317 -2.82 5.81 1.36
N THR A 318 -3.01 7.08 1.06
CA THR A 318 -2.11 7.86 0.19
C THR A 318 -1.24 8.76 1.05
N LEU A 319 0.08 8.62 0.93
CA LEU A 319 1.06 9.35 1.75
C LEU A 319 1.52 10.62 1.02
N HIS A 320 1.15 11.78 1.57
CA HIS A 320 1.32 13.06 0.87
C HIS A 320 2.77 13.50 0.81
N ARG A 321 3.56 13.22 1.85
CA ARG A 321 4.99 13.56 1.82
C ARG A 321 5.73 12.78 0.73
N ALA A 322 5.41 11.50 0.56
CA ALA A 322 5.96 10.69 -0.52
C ALA A 322 5.52 11.21 -1.90
N LEU A 323 4.25 11.61 -2.07
CA LEU A 323 3.77 12.21 -3.31
C LEU A 323 4.45 13.54 -3.65
N GLN A 324 4.75 14.40 -2.67
CA GLN A 324 5.51 15.63 -2.90
C GLN A 324 6.92 15.33 -3.41
N LEU A 325 7.57 14.29 -2.88
CA LEU A 325 8.89 13.86 -3.35
C LEU A 325 8.80 13.28 -4.76
N LEU A 326 7.76 12.50 -5.06
CA LEU A 326 7.50 12.00 -6.40
C LEU A 326 7.34 13.15 -7.40
N ASP A 327 6.53 14.15 -7.06
CA ASP A 327 6.34 15.35 -7.89
C ASP A 327 7.68 16.06 -8.15
N ASN A 328 8.53 16.18 -7.12
CA ASN A 328 9.86 16.73 -7.28
C ASN A 328 10.77 15.89 -8.21
N VAL A 329 10.72 14.56 -8.11
CA VAL A 329 11.47 13.66 -9.01
C VAL A 329 11.00 13.82 -10.45
N LEU A 330 9.68 13.87 -10.67
CA LEU A 330 9.10 14.03 -12.00
C LEU A 330 9.41 15.39 -12.63
N HIS A 331 9.46 16.47 -11.83
CA HIS A 331 9.87 17.79 -12.32
C HIS A 331 11.37 17.89 -12.63
N ASN A 332 12.20 17.11 -11.94
CA ASN A 332 13.66 17.07 -12.13
C ASN A 332 14.11 15.93 -13.06
N LEU A 333 13.18 15.32 -13.80
CA LEU A 333 13.51 14.36 -14.84
C LEU A 333 14.50 15.00 -15.83
N PRO A 334 15.63 14.34 -16.15
CA PRO A 334 16.57 14.88 -17.11
C PRO A 334 15.84 15.08 -18.45
N SER A 335 15.81 16.31 -18.93
CA SER A 335 15.34 16.64 -20.27
C SER A 335 16.08 15.76 -21.27
N GLU A 336 15.41 15.35 -22.36
CA GLU A 336 15.96 14.48 -23.42
C GLU A 336 17.36 14.93 -23.91
N THR A 337 17.65 16.23 -23.82
CA THR A 337 18.94 16.87 -24.12
C THR A 337 20.09 16.48 -23.19
N GLN A 338 19.84 16.19 -21.90
CA GLN A 338 20.88 15.80 -20.93
C GLN A 338 21.24 14.31 -20.99
N LEU A 339 20.36 13.47 -21.55
CA LEU A 339 20.64 12.04 -21.76
C LEU A 339 21.59 11.80 -22.96
N GLN A 340 21.84 12.81 -23.79
CA GLN A 340 22.81 12.74 -24.90
C GLN A 340 24.27 12.86 -24.42
N GLU A 341 24.56 13.65 -23.38
CA GLU A 341 25.94 13.87 -22.92
C GLU A 341 26.57 12.67 -22.19
N VAL A 342 25.76 11.79 -21.58
CA VAL A 342 26.30 10.60 -20.88
C VAL A 342 26.73 9.51 -21.87
N GLY A 343 26.22 9.53 -23.11
CA GLY A 343 26.60 8.60 -24.17
C GLY A 343 27.88 8.97 -24.94
N GLU A 344 28.33 10.23 -24.88
CA GLU A 344 29.47 10.72 -25.67
C GLU A 344 30.83 10.61 -24.96
N VAL A 345 30.85 10.41 -23.64
CA VAL A 345 32.12 10.31 -22.87
C VAL A 345 32.78 8.93 -22.97
N SER A 346 32.16 7.95 -23.66
CA SER A 346 32.76 6.62 -23.88
C SER A 346 33.46 6.46 -25.23
N GLN A 347 33.59 7.55 -26.00
CA GLN A 347 34.46 7.57 -27.17
C GLN A 347 35.59 8.59 -26.96
N TYR A 348 36.82 8.11 -27.14
CA TYR A 348 38.13 8.79 -27.24
C TYR A 348 39.07 8.69 -26.01
N PRO A 349 40.38 8.52 -26.26
CA PRO A 349 41.10 8.73 -27.53
C PRO A 349 41.20 7.53 -28.47
#